data_AF-A0A1H7KHG8-F1
#
_entry.id   AF-A0A1H7KHG8-F1
#
_cell.length_a   1.000
_cell.length_b   1.000
_cell.length_c   1.000
_cell.angle_alpha   90.00
_cell.angle_beta   90.00
_cell.angle_gamma   90.00
#
_symmetry.space_group_name_H-M   'P 1'
#
loop_
_entity.id
_entity.type
_entity.pdbx_description
1 polymer ?
#
loop_
_entity_poly.entity_id
_entity_poly.type
_entity_poly.pdbx_seq_one_letter_code
_entity_poly.pdbx_strand_id
1 'polypeptide(L)' 'MKALTSPVAAKGKANEEWGLIICSRCDEMVDTIPTDGVKIIYGFCGKGECKGTDLQD' A
#
# COMPACT_ATOMS: atom_id res chain seq x y z
N MET A 1 27.02 -34.07 -9.48
CA MET A 1 26.07 -32.93 -9.52
C MET A 1 26.12 -32.23 -8.17
N LYS A 2 26.94 -31.17 -8.05
CA LYS A 2 27.06 -30.37 -6.82
C LYS A 2 25.96 -29.31 -6.89
N ALA A 3 24.97 -29.42 -6.02
CA ALA A 3 23.94 -28.39 -5.87
C ALA A 3 24.61 -27.13 -5.30
N LEU A 4 24.72 -26.09 -6.13
CA LEU A 4 24.99 -24.74 -5.68
C LEU A 4 23.68 -24.19 -5.09
N THR A 5 23.30 -24.68 -3.91
CA THR A 5 22.28 -23.99 -3.12
C THR A 5 22.94 -22.76 -2.51
N SER A 6 22.89 -21.66 -3.26
CA SER A 6 23.20 -20.34 -2.70
C SER A 6 22.28 -20.13 -1.49
N PRO A 7 22.81 -19.78 -0.30
CA PRO A 7 21.99 -19.54 0.89
C PRO A 7 21.13 -18.24 0.80
N VAL A 8 20.89 -17.72 -0.40
CA VAL A 8 20.08 -16.52 -0.64
C VAL A 8 18.60 -16.89 -0.75
N ALA A 9 18.07 -17.58 0.26
CA ALA A 9 16.62 -17.84 0.34
C ALA A 9 16.11 -17.98 1.78
N ALA A 10 16.86 -17.49 2.76
CA ALA A 10 16.46 -17.53 4.16
C ALA A 10 16.77 -16.22 4.90
N LYS A 11 16.55 -15.07 4.25
CA LYS A 11 16.06 -13.92 5.01
C LYS A 11 14.55 -14.13 5.17
N GLY A 12 14.18 -14.88 6.20
CA GLY A 12 12.81 -14.91 6.67
C GLY A 12 12.36 -13.47 6.79
N LYS A 13 11.33 -13.10 6.02
CA LYS A 13 10.75 -11.77 6.05
C LYS A 13 10.08 -11.62 7.40
N ALA A 14 10.82 -11.08 8.36
CA ALA A 14 10.27 -10.65 9.63
C ALA A 14 9.27 -9.53 9.30
N ASN A 15 7.97 -9.85 9.32
CA ASN A 15 6.86 -8.90 9.22
C ASN A 15 7.00 -7.87 8.08
N GLU A 16 6.85 -8.29 6.81
CA GLU A 16 6.42 -7.31 5.81
C GLU A 16 4.97 -6.94 6.10
N GLU A 17 4.78 -5.89 6.91
CA GLU A 17 3.46 -5.35 7.23
C GLU A 17 2.94 -4.54 6.05
N TRP A 18 1.88 -5.04 5.42
CA TRP A 18 1.23 -4.33 4.33
C TRP A 18 0.26 -3.28 4.87
N GLY A 19 0.41 -2.07 4.37
CA GLY A 19 -0.53 -0.98 4.60
C GLY A 19 -1.53 -0.86 3.45
N LEU A 20 -2.75 -0.45 3.78
CA LEU A 20 -3.83 -0.19 2.84
C LEU A 20 -3.94 1.32 2.60
N ILE A 21 -4.04 1.72 1.33
CA ILE A 21 -4.37 3.08 0.95
C ILE A 21 -5.88 3.17 0.73
N ILE A 22 -6.55 4.04 1.47
CA ILE A 22 -8.00 4.28 1.39
C ILE A 22 -8.25 5.72 0.95
N CYS A 23 -9.20 5.92 0.04
CA CYS A 23 -9.58 7.25 -0.40
C CYS A 23 -10.35 7.99 0.70
N SER A 24 -9.90 9.17 1.12
CA SER A 24 -10.56 9.96 2.16
C SER A 24 -11.91 10.55 1.75
N ARG A 25 -12.39 10.30 0.52
CA ARG A 25 -13.60 10.91 -0.04
C ARG A 25 -14.70 9.89 -0.30
N CYS A 26 -14.36 8.74 -0.86
CA CYS A 26 -15.30 7.67 -1.18
C CYS A 26 -15.10 6.41 -0.33
N ASP A 27 -14.12 6.42 0.60
CA ASP A 27 -13.74 5.29 1.45
C ASP A 27 -13.37 4.01 0.70
N GLU A 28 -13.08 4.11 -0.60
CA GLU A 28 -12.64 2.98 -1.41
C GLU A 28 -11.15 2.70 -1.22
N MET A 29 -10.81 1.41 -1.22
CA MET A 29 -9.42 0.96 -1.26
C MET A 29 -8.80 1.33 -2.61
N VAL A 30 -7.68 2.05 -2.56
CA VAL A 30 -6.92 2.50 -3.72
C VAL A 30 -5.82 1.52 -4.06
N ASP A 31 -5.01 1.12 -3.08
CA ASP A 31 -3.87 0.22 -3.27
C ASP A 31 -3.38 -0.38 -1.94
N THR A 32 -2.42 -1.30 -2.02
CA THR A 32 -1.67 -1.86 -0.88
C THR A 32 -0.18 -1.66 -1.09
N ILE A 33 0.51 -1.12 -0.08
CA ILE A 33 1.96 -0.89 -0.14
C ILE A 33 2.66 -1.55 1.05
N PRO A 34 3.93 -1.99 0.89
CA PRO A 34 4.69 -2.47 2.04
C PRO A 34 4.98 -1.27 2.95
N THR A 35 4.70 -1.42 4.23
CA THR A 35 4.89 -0.39 5.25
C THR A 35 5.66 -0.95 6.44
N ASP A 36 6.23 -0.06 7.24
CA ASP A 36 6.88 -0.41 8.50
C ASP A 36 5.88 -0.24 9.66
N GLY A 37 4.80 -1.04 9.63
CA GLY A 37 3.76 -1.07 10.68
C GLY A 37 2.57 -0.13 10.52
N VAL A 38 2.47 0.61 9.42
CA VAL A 38 1.33 1.53 9.15
C VAL A 38 0.23 0.81 8.38
N LYS A 39 -0.83 0.41 9.08
CA LYS A 39 -1.91 -0.41 8.49
C LYS A 39 -2.84 0.33 7.54
N ILE A 40 -3.10 1.61 7.79
CA ILE A 40 -4.05 2.42 7.01
C ILE A 40 -3.43 3.77 6.69
N ILE A 41 -3.45 4.11 5.40
CA ILE A 41 -2.98 5.36 4.84
C ILE A 41 -4.15 5.99 4.09
N TYR A 42 -4.41 7.27 4.33
CA TYR A 42 -5.49 7.99 3.67
C TYR A 42 -4.94 8.81 2.51
N GLY A 43 -5.54 8.67 1.33
CA GLY A 43 -5.12 9.34 0.08
C GLY A 43 -6.31 9.75 -0.78
N PHE A 44 -6.05 10.14 -2.03
CA PHE A 44 -7.09 10.46 -3.02
C PHE A 44 -7.01 9.49 -4.21
N CYS A 45 -8.10 8.80 -4.53
CA CYS A 45 -8.16 7.83 -5.63
C CYS A 45 -8.13 8.44 -7.03
N GLY A 46 -8.14 9.78 -7.14
CA GLY A 46 -8.08 10.49 -8.42
C GLY A 46 -9.35 10.37 -9.28
N LYS A 47 -10.40 9.68 -8.81
CA LYS A 47 -11.72 9.66 -9.46
C LYS A 47 -12.27 11.08 -9.56
N GLY A 48 -12.96 11.38 -10.65
CA GLY A 48 -13.55 12.71 -10.89
C GLY A 48 -14.47 13.18 -9.75
N GLU A 49 -15.20 12.25 -9.13
CA GLU A 49 -16.06 12.50 -7.96
C GLU A 49 -15.28 12.81 -6.67
N CYS A 50 -14.04 12.33 -6.55
CA CYS A 50 -13.17 12.50 -5.38
C CYS A 50 -12.17 13.63 -5.55
N LYS A 51 -11.88 14.03 -6.79
CA LYS A 51 -11.19 15.29 -7.11
C LYS A 51 -12.16 16.40 -6.74
N GLY A 52 -12.00 16.95 -5.54
CA GLY A 52 -12.83 18.04 -5.06
C GLY A 52 -12.99 19.10 -6.14
N THR A 53 -14.24 19.35 -6.52
CA THR A 53 -14.66 20.69 -6.86
C THR A 53 -14.40 21.54 -5.63
N ASP A 54 -13.24 22.18 -5.57
CA ASP A 54 -13.04 23.39 -4.79
C ASP A 54 -13.87 24.51 -5.47
N LEU A 55 -15.19 24.33 -5.52
CA LEU A 55 -16.14 25.42 -5.72
C LEU A 55 -16.42 25.92 -4.30
N GLN A 56 -15.46 26.67 -3.75
CA GLN A 56 -15.77 27.58 -2.67
C GLN A 56 -16.77 28.60 -3.23
N ASP A 57 -17.96 28.64 -2.62
CA ASP A 57 -18.98 29.68 -2.79
C ASP A 57 -18.43 31.06 -2.37
#